data_AF-A0A6G0QLG8-F1
#
_entry.id   AF-A0A6G0QLG8-F1
#
_cell.length_a   1.000
_cell.length_b   1.000
_cell.length_c   1.000
_cell.angle_alpha   90.00
_cell.angle_beta   90.00
_cell.angle_gamma   90.00
#
_symmetry.space_group_name_H-M   'P 1'
#
loop_
_entity.id
_entity.type
_entity.pdbx_description
1 polymer ?
#
loop_
_entity_poly.entity_id
_entity_poly.type
_entity_poly.pdbx_seq_one_letter_code
_entity_poly.pdbx_strand_id
1 'polypeptide(L)'
;MNFRAFGEPYPGEAAKPVCARSSTLAYAKKAISCFVPRVAVQWDPIRKEGNPTRSELVNKVIKTVKRFEVRRQGVQSAARRPIEYEEFVNLLTLVRAAQGKGALKYVVSSVLTLQWHMITRIDDMMQLKFESFSPNVQHPRSLLCQLRWSKNISEERDAPEQILLGSLDPPVCVLLNLAVHVEMTTAGNSSYVFGSPQDGDRVVRRFLQDMFGDEAFHKLKDGNLGTHSLRKGAATYATRSGLPKDYINRRGRWRTQKSIVDVYIDNAQPYPDAVAATVLTGPLGPCFYVIKEGMKRVSDDLLVNQISSVIKQKMGRDLARELGVVLLWASLVPDGTFNYELLPPPLKQRVVTAYRDAGGNVSVNPVKRVPVQVTGEGAQLQLIELHEANDISSTSPAEHRCAQNEQTCSVSSNGHKRCCAALLYSRLLAQYLATTLLLLSLTTLFLNKKPIVCLLHWRNVHEICSSFGTSSSLA
;
A
#
# COMPACT_ATOMS: atom_id res chain seq x y z
N MET A 1 8.99 -18.48 -37.41
CA MET A 1 8.84 -18.66 -35.95
C MET A 1 9.84 -19.66 -35.39
N ASN A 2 10.00 -20.84 -36.00
CA ASN A 2 11.01 -21.82 -35.59
C ASN A 2 12.41 -21.23 -35.45
N PHE A 3 12.89 -20.52 -36.48
CA PHE A 3 14.20 -19.87 -36.44
C PHE A 3 14.39 -18.94 -35.22
N ARG A 4 13.37 -18.17 -34.84
CA ARG A 4 13.44 -17.31 -33.65
C ARG A 4 13.45 -18.10 -32.34
N ALA A 5 12.78 -19.25 -32.29
CA ALA A 5 12.63 -20.05 -31.08
C ALA A 5 13.81 -21.02 -30.87
N PHE A 6 14.29 -21.65 -31.94
CA PHE A 6 15.26 -22.75 -31.94
C PHE A 6 16.60 -22.39 -32.62
N GLY A 7 16.68 -21.28 -33.37
CA GLY A 7 17.87 -20.92 -34.16
C GLY A 7 17.90 -21.52 -35.56
N GLU A 8 16.94 -22.39 -35.90
CA GLU A 8 16.88 -23.10 -37.19
C GLU A 8 15.44 -23.19 -37.75
N PRO A 9 15.25 -23.29 -39.07
CA PRO A 9 13.93 -23.33 -39.68
C PRO A 9 13.18 -24.66 -39.47
N TYR A 10 13.91 -25.77 -39.42
CA TYR A 10 13.36 -27.14 -39.35
C TYR A 10 13.91 -27.89 -38.12
N PRO A 11 13.46 -27.54 -36.90
CA PRO A 11 13.97 -28.15 -35.69
C PRO A 11 13.62 -29.64 -35.61
N GLY A 12 14.60 -30.47 -35.28
CA GLY A 12 14.39 -31.90 -35.02
C GLY A 12 13.57 -32.15 -33.74
N GLU A 13 13.12 -33.38 -33.52
CA GLU A 13 12.25 -33.73 -32.38
C GLU A 13 12.91 -33.47 -31.01
N ALA A 14 14.23 -33.62 -30.91
CA ALA A 14 15.01 -33.38 -29.70
C ALA A 14 15.42 -31.90 -29.51
N ALA A 15 15.16 -31.03 -30.49
CA ALA A 15 15.57 -29.63 -30.43
C ALA A 15 14.85 -28.86 -29.32
N LYS A 16 15.59 -28.01 -28.60
CA LYS A 16 15.07 -27.21 -27.49
C LYS A 16 14.95 -25.73 -27.88
N PRO A 17 13.86 -25.04 -27.53
CA PRO A 17 13.68 -23.64 -27.88
C PRO A 17 14.43 -22.73 -26.90
N VAL A 18 15.75 -22.59 -27.12
CA VAL A 18 16.66 -21.84 -26.25
C VAL A 18 16.98 -20.43 -26.76
N CYS A 19 16.40 -19.99 -27.87
CA CYS A 19 16.71 -18.69 -28.48
C CYS A 19 15.72 -17.59 -28.12
N ALA A 20 14.45 -17.92 -27.84
CA ALA A 20 13.44 -16.92 -27.49
C ALA A 20 12.37 -17.45 -26.54
N ARG A 21 11.86 -16.54 -25.72
CA ARG A 21 10.70 -16.76 -24.85
C ARG A 21 9.39 -16.72 -25.64
N SER A 22 8.39 -17.45 -25.17
CA SER A 22 7.04 -17.46 -25.74
C SER A 22 6.39 -16.07 -25.78
N SER A 23 6.66 -15.23 -24.78
CA SER A 23 6.20 -13.83 -24.74
C SER A 23 6.81 -12.99 -25.87
N THR A 24 8.09 -13.18 -26.17
CA THR A 24 8.81 -12.51 -27.26
C THR A 24 8.25 -12.94 -28.60
N LEU A 25 7.99 -14.24 -28.78
CA LEU A 25 7.38 -14.78 -29.99
C LEU A 25 5.93 -14.30 -30.17
N ALA A 26 5.14 -14.26 -29.09
CA ALA A 26 3.78 -13.74 -29.12
C ALA A 26 3.74 -12.24 -29.47
N TYR A 27 4.69 -11.45 -28.94
CA TYR A 27 4.83 -10.04 -29.31
C TYR A 27 5.23 -9.88 -30.79
N ALA A 28 6.24 -10.62 -31.26
CA ALA A 28 6.64 -10.61 -32.66
C ALA A 28 5.49 -10.99 -33.60
N LYS A 29 4.73 -12.03 -33.23
CA LYS A 29 3.50 -12.44 -33.94
C LYS A 29 2.52 -11.27 -34.03
N LYS A 30 2.23 -10.60 -32.89
CA LYS A 30 1.30 -9.46 -32.82
C LYS A 30 1.78 -8.30 -33.70
N ALA A 31 3.07 -7.96 -33.60
CA ALA A 31 3.67 -6.85 -34.35
C ALA A 31 3.55 -7.07 -35.86
N ILE A 32 3.87 -8.28 -36.35
CA ILE A 32 3.71 -8.62 -37.77
C ILE A 32 2.23 -8.60 -38.16
N SER A 33 1.36 -9.21 -37.35
CA SER A 33 -0.07 -9.29 -37.63
C SER A 33 -0.74 -7.93 -37.81
N CYS A 34 -0.20 -6.87 -37.20
CA CYS A 34 -0.73 -5.51 -37.31
C CYS A 34 -0.62 -4.93 -38.73
N PHE A 35 0.32 -5.43 -39.54
CA PHE A 35 0.59 -4.95 -40.90
C PHE A 35 0.04 -5.88 -41.99
N VAL A 36 -0.63 -6.98 -41.62
CA VAL A 36 -1.22 -7.91 -42.59
C VAL A 36 -2.62 -7.42 -42.97
N PRO A 37 -2.92 -7.11 -44.25
CA PRO A 37 -4.20 -6.52 -44.64
C PRO A 37 -5.44 -7.28 -44.15
N ARG A 38 -5.39 -8.62 -44.19
CA ARG A 38 -6.49 -9.50 -43.75
C ARG A 38 -6.39 -9.84 -42.25
N VAL A 39 -6.21 -8.84 -41.38
CA VAL A 39 -5.92 -9.02 -39.93
C VAL A 39 -6.87 -10.01 -39.23
N ALA A 40 -8.17 -9.94 -39.55
CA ALA A 40 -9.21 -10.75 -38.91
C ALA A 40 -9.33 -12.18 -39.49
N VAL A 41 -8.85 -12.41 -40.71
CA VAL A 41 -9.08 -13.65 -41.46
C VAL A 41 -8.08 -14.72 -41.01
N GLN A 42 -8.58 -15.90 -40.66
CA GLN A 42 -7.76 -17.05 -40.32
C GLN A 42 -6.91 -17.48 -41.53
N TRP A 43 -5.69 -17.97 -41.29
CA TRP A 43 -4.86 -18.51 -42.36
C TRP A 43 -5.44 -19.83 -42.89
N ASP A 44 -5.70 -19.88 -44.20
CA ASP A 44 -6.03 -21.11 -44.92
C ASP A 44 -4.75 -21.69 -45.55
N PRO A 45 -4.26 -22.85 -45.08
CA PRO A 45 -3.04 -23.44 -45.60
C PRO A 45 -3.18 -24.03 -47.02
N ILE A 46 -4.40 -24.35 -47.46
CA ILE A 46 -4.69 -24.91 -48.78
C ILE A 46 -4.73 -23.79 -49.80
N ARG A 47 -5.56 -22.76 -49.54
CA ARG A 47 -5.74 -21.61 -50.44
C ARG A 47 -4.60 -20.60 -50.35
N LYS A 48 -3.76 -20.69 -49.32
CA LYS A 48 -2.70 -19.71 -49.00
C LYS A 48 -3.25 -18.29 -48.84
N GLU A 49 -4.44 -18.17 -48.28
CA GLU A 49 -5.16 -16.92 -48.08
C GLU A 49 -5.33 -16.60 -46.58
N GLY A 50 -5.59 -15.33 -46.25
CA GLY A 50 -5.81 -14.86 -44.88
C GLY A 50 -4.55 -14.33 -44.21
N ASN A 51 -4.47 -14.41 -42.87
CA ASN A 51 -3.35 -13.87 -42.10
C ASN A 51 -2.39 -14.98 -41.64
N PRO A 52 -1.17 -15.10 -42.21
CA PRO A 52 -0.21 -16.16 -41.88
C PRO A 52 0.15 -16.24 -40.39
N THR A 53 0.11 -15.11 -39.68
CA THR A 53 0.42 -15.07 -38.23
C THR A 53 -0.64 -15.77 -37.39
N ARG A 54 -1.86 -15.94 -37.92
CA ARG A 54 -2.97 -16.65 -37.26
C ARG A 54 -2.93 -18.16 -37.50
N SER A 55 -2.03 -18.67 -38.34
CA SER A 55 -1.89 -20.10 -38.62
C SER A 55 -1.70 -20.95 -37.36
N GLU A 56 -2.25 -22.16 -37.42
CA GLU A 56 -2.14 -23.13 -36.31
C GLU A 56 -0.69 -23.51 -36.03
N LEU A 57 0.15 -23.64 -37.07
CA LEU A 57 1.56 -23.96 -36.95
C LEU A 57 2.30 -22.91 -36.11
N VAL A 58 2.09 -21.62 -36.37
CA VAL A 58 2.66 -20.52 -35.57
C VAL A 58 2.23 -20.62 -34.11
N ASN A 59 0.94 -20.90 -33.85
CA ASN A 59 0.43 -21.06 -32.50
C ASN A 59 0.99 -22.30 -31.79
N LYS A 60 1.18 -23.41 -32.52
CA LYS A 60 1.76 -24.65 -32.01
C LYS A 60 3.20 -24.44 -31.55
N VAL A 61 4.00 -23.70 -32.31
CA VAL A 61 5.36 -23.32 -31.91
C VAL A 61 5.35 -22.55 -30.60
N ILE A 62 4.54 -21.49 -30.48
CA ILE A 62 4.45 -20.70 -29.24
C ILE A 62 4.01 -21.57 -28.05
N LYS A 63 3.02 -22.47 -28.23
CA LYS A 63 2.58 -23.41 -27.18
C LYS A 63 3.68 -24.39 -26.78
N THR A 64 4.47 -24.87 -27.75
CA THR A 64 5.64 -25.72 -27.46
C THR A 64 6.68 -24.96 -26.64
N VAL A 65 7.05 -23.75 -27.05
CA VAL A 65 7.99 -22.91 -26.29
C VAL A 65 7.51 -22.69 -24.85
N LYS A 66 6.21 -22.37 -24.65
CA LYS A 66 5.62 -22.25 -23.31
C LYS A 66 5.83 -23.50 -22.44
N ARG A 67 5.65 -24.70 -23.02
CA ARG A 67 5.86 -25.97 -22.31
C ARG A 67 7.32 -26.19 -21.93
N PHE A 68 8.26 -25.86 -22.81
CA PHE A 68 9.69 -25.94 -22.49
C PHE A 68 10.12 -24.91 -21.45
N GLU A 69 9.56 -23.69 -21.47
CA GLU A 69 9.81 -22.66 -20.45
C GLU A 69 9.41 -23.14 -19.05
N VAL A 70 8.20 -23.70 -18.87
CA VAL A 70 7.74 -24.17 -17.54
C VAL A 70 8.53 -25.39 -17.06
N ARG A 71 9.07 -26.20 -17.99
CA ARG A 71 9.96 -27.34 -17.71
C ARG A 71 11.42 -26.93 -17.47
N ARG A 72 11.74 -25.62 -17.51
CA ARG A 72 13.11 -25.08 -17.40
C ARG A 72 14.08 -25.61 -18.48
N GLN A 73 13.55 -25.96 -19.65
CA GLN A 73 14.31 -26.46 -20.80
C GLN A 73 14.39 -25.45 -21.96
N GLY A 74 13.81 -24.25 -21.78
CA GLY A 74 13.91 -23.12 -22.70
C GLY A 74 14.62 -21.93 -22.05
N VAL A 75 14.46 -20.74 -22.65
CA VAL A 75 15.08 -19.50 -22.13
C VAL A 75 14.63 -19.19 -20.70
N GLN A 76 15.58 -18.85 -19.82
CA GLN A 76 15.31 -18.46 -18.44
C GLN A 76 14.43 -17.20 -18.33
N SER A 77 13.72 -17.08 -17.20
CA SER A 77 12.77 -15.99 -16.99
C SER A 77 13.46 -14.73 -16.48
N ALA A 78 13.43 -13.65 -17.26
CA ALA A 78 13.80 -12.31 -16.79
C ALA A 78 12.61 -11.57 -16.13
N ALA A 79 11.51 -12.26 -15.83
CA ALA A 79 10.31 -11.66 -15.27
C ALA A 79 10.57 -11.07 -13.88
N ARG A 80 10.13 -9.83 -13.67
CA ARG A 80 10.21 -9.19 -12.36
C ARG A 80 9.18 -9.77 -11.41
N ARG A 81 9.61 -10.18 -10.22
CA ARG A 81 8.74 -10.75 -9.18
C ARG A 81 7.99 -9.64 -8.42
N PRO A 82 6.97 -9.97 -7.60
CA PRO A 82 6.46 -9.03 -6.60
C PRO A 82 7.56 -8.66 -5.60
N ILE A 83 7.62 -7.38 -5.21
CA ILE A 83 8.39 -6.98 -4.02
C ILE A 83 7.65 -7.46 -2.77
N GLU A 84 8.38 -7.93 -1.76
CA GLU A 84 7.81 -8.29 -0.46
C GLU A 84 7.55 -7.03 0.38
N TYR A 85 6.64 -7.11 1.36
CA TYR A 85 6.28 -5.93 2.17
C TYR A 85 7.48 -5.37 2.95
N GLU A 86 8.27 -6.25 3.55
CA GLU A 86 9.48 -5.88 4.29
C GLU A 86 10.54 -5.23 3.38
N GLU A 87 10.71 -5.74 2.15
CA GLU A 87 11.56 -5.11 1.13
C GLU A 87 11.03 -3.73 0.73
N PHE A 88 9.71 -3.56 0.67
CA PHE A 88 9.09 -2.27 0.37
C PHE A 88 9.32 -1.25 1.50
N VAL A 89 9.19 -1.65 2.76
CA VAL A 89 9.50 -0.78 3.91
C VAL A 89 10.99 -0.43 3.94
N ASN A 90 11.89 -1.40 3.73
CA ASN A 90 13.33 -1.14 3.63
C ASN A 90 13.65 -0.18 2.47
N LEU A 91 13.02 -0.34 1.30
CA LEU A 91 13.14 0.59 0.17
C LEU A 91 12.72 2.02 0.56
N LEU A 92 11.59 2.20 1.26
CA LEU A 92 11.14 3.52 1.71
C LEU A 92 12.13 4.18 2.68
N THR A 93 12.74 3.39 3.57
CA THR A 93 13.81 3.86 4.46
C THR A 93 15.03 4.36 3.66
N LEU A 94 15.48 3.59 2.66
CA LEU A 94 16.61 3.99 1.81
C LEU A 94 16.31 5.25 1.00
N VAL A 95 15.11 5.34 0.41
CA VAL A 95 14.66 6.53 -0.33
C VAL A 95 14.76 7.76 0.56
N ARG A 96 14.29 7.69 1.81
CA ARG A 96 14.36 8.82 2.76
C ARG A 96 15.79 9.20 3.13
N ALA A 97 16.66 8.20 3.32
CA ALA A 97 18.06 8.38 3.65
C ALA A 97 18.93 8.89 2.49
N ALA A 98 18.44 8.85 1.25
CA ALA A 98 19.19 9.21 0.04
C ALA A 98 19.45 10.74 -0.10
N GLN A 99 20.28 11.31 0.78
CA GLN A 99 20.57 12.75 0.81
C GLN A 99 21.12 13.28 -0.53
N GLY A 100 21.95 12.49 -1.22
CA GLY A 100 22.50 12.83 -2.54
C GLY A 100 21.47 12.96 -3.66
N LYS A 101 20.20 12.62 -3.42
CA LYS A 101 19.11 12.76 -4.41
C LYS A 101 18.28 14.03 -4.23
N GLY A 102 18.55 14.84 -3.21
CA GLY A 102 17.87 16.12 -2.97
C GLY A 102 16.35 15.96 -2.87
N ALA A 103 15.60 16.90 -3.46
CA ALA A 103 14.13 16.92 -3.42
C ALA A 103 13.46 15.72 -4.11
N LEU A 104 14.15 15.04 -5.05
CA LEU A 104 13.62 13.91 -5.80
C LEU A 104 13.22 12.74 -4.89
N LYS A 105 13.86 12.60 -3.73
CA LYS A 105 13.52 11.53 -2.78
C LYS A 105 12.10 11.68 -2.21
N TYR A 106 11.61 12.91 -2.04
CA TYR A 106 10.23 13.15 -1.59
C TYR A 106 9.21 12.81 -2.67
N VAL A 107 9.54 13.14 -3.94
CA VAL A 107 8.77 12.72 -5.11
C VAL A 107 8.65 11.20 -5.13
N VAL A 108 9.79 10.50 -5.08
CA VAL A 108 9.81 9.03 -5.15
C VAL A 108 9.08 8.43 -3.96
N SER A 109 9.27 8.91 -2.73
CA SER A 109 8.55 8.41 -1.55
C SER A 109 7.03 8.53 -1.71
N SER A 110 6.55 9.68 -2.19
CA SER A 110 5.11 9.91 -2.46
C SER A 110 4.58 9.04 -3.59
N VAL A 111 5.32 8.93 -4.69
CA VAL A 111 4.95 8.04 -5.81
C VAL A 111 4.84 6.59 -5.35
N LEU A 112 5.82 6.09 -4.60
CA LEU A 112 5.85 4.69 -4.16
C LEU A 112 4.71 4.37 -3.20
N THR A 113 4.45 5.24 -2.22
CA THR A 113 3.38 5.04 -1.24
C THR A 113 1.99 5.18 -1.86
N LEU A 114 1.76 6.16 -2.73
CA LEU A 114 0.49 6.30 -3.45
C LEU A 114 0.30 5.18 -4.48
N GLN A 115 1.37 4.75 -5.16
CA GLN A 115 1.33 3.61 -6.07
C GLN A 115 0.94 2.32 -5.35
N TRP A 116 1.54 2.09 -4.18
CA TRP A 116 1.23 0.95 -3.32
C TRP A 116 -0.23 1.01 -2.86
N HIS A 117 -0.63 2.16 -2.30
CA HIS A 117 -1.95 2.36 -1.71
C HIS A 117 -3.07 2.24 -2.74
N MET A 118 -2.85 2.62 -4.00
CA MET A 118 -3.84 2.51 -5.09
C MET A 118 -3.64 1.29 -6.00
N ILE A 119 -2.61 0.46 -5.81
CA ILE A 119 -2.27 -0.68 -6.69
C ILE A 119 -2.17 -0.28 -8.18
N THR A 120 -1.45 0.80 -8.48
CA THR A 120 -1.39 1.40 -9.82
C THR A 120 -0.04 1.22 -10.53
N ARG A 121 0.05 1.51 -11.83
CA ARG A 121 1.33 1.48 -12.57
C ARG A 121 2.07 2.80 -12.38
N ILE A 122 3.39 2.75 -12.49
CA ILE A 122 4.21 3.96 -12.43
C ILE A 122 3.89 4.90 -13.60
N ASP A 123 3.66 4.33 -14.78
CA ASP A 123 3.29 5.03 -16.01
C ASP A 123 1.94 5.77 -15.84
N ASP A 124 1.01 5.20 -15.08
CA ASP A 124 -0.28 5.81 -14.76
C ASP A 124 -0.10 6.95 -13.72
N MET A 125 0.80 6.77 -12.74
CA MET A 125 1.11 7.77 -11.71
C MET A 125 1.67 9.07 -12.29
N MET A 126 2.50 9.00 -13.32
CA MET A 126 3.10 10.20 -13.94
C MET A 126 2.07 11.09 -14.65
N GLN A 127 0.86 10.57 -14.85
CA GLN A 127 -0.26 11.25 -15.50
C GLN A 127 -1.27 11.78 -14.48
N LEU A 128 -1.04 11.53 -13.19
CA LEU A 128 -1.90 11.99 -12.11
C LEU A 128 -1.78 13.51 -11.95
N LYS A 129 -2.93 14.19 -11.92
CA LYS A 129 -3.02 15.63 -11.75
C LYS A 129 -3.51 15.99 -10.36
N PHE A 130 -3.27 17.23 -9.95
CA PHE A 130 -3.77 17.73 -8.67
C PHE A 130 -5.31 17.77 -8.60
N GLU A 131 -5.98 18.03 -9.73
CA GLU A 131 -7.45 17.98 -9.85
C GLU A 131 -8.04 16.58 -9.63
N SER A 132 -7.22 15.53 -9.61
CA SER A 132 -7.65 14.15 -9.37
C SER A 132 -7.90 13.85 -7.89
N PHE A 133 -7.67 14.81 -7.00
CA PHE A 133 -7.89 14.67 -5.56
C PHE A 133 -9.05 15.54 -5.11
N SER A 134 -9.86 15.03 -4.18
CA SER A 134 -10.97 15.74 -3.56
C SER A 134 -11.09 15.37 -2.08
N PRO A 135 -11.63 16.26 -1.23
CA PRO A 135 -11.97 15.89 0.14
C PRO A 135 -13.09 14.84 0.13
N ASN A 136 -13.03 13.87 1.03
CA ASN A 136 -14.13 12.93 1.19
C ASN A 136 -15.23 13.54 2.08
N VAL A 137 -16.26 14.11 1.45
CA VAL A 137 -17.36 14.77 2.16
C VAL A 137 -18.16 13.77 3.02
N GLN A 138 -18.31 12.53 2.57
CA GLN A 138 -19.06 11.49 3.29
C GLN A 138 -18.26 10.95 4.48
N HIS A 139 -16.93 10.91 4.37
CA HIS A 139 -16.04 10.43 5.42
C HIS A 139 -14.88 11.42 5.66
N PRO A 140 -15.14 12.49 6.44
CA PRO A 140 -14.13 13.51 6.76
C PRO A 140 -12.84 12.89 7.32
N ARG A 141 -11.70 13.54 7.08
CA ARG A 141 -10.34 13.05 7.42
C ARG A 141 -9.81 11.91 6.54
N SER A 142 -10.57 11.52 5.52
CA SER A 142 -10.07 10.75 4.39
C SER A 142 -10.09 11.60 3.11
N LEU A 143 -9.27 11.22 2.13
CA LEU A 143 -9.26 11.87 0.82
C LEU A 143 -9.79 10.92 -0.24
N LEU A 144 -10.25 11.46 -1.36
CA LEU A 144 -10.57 10.71 -2.56
C LEU A 144 -9.52 11.00 -3.63
N CYS A 145 -9.20 9.99 -4.42
CA CYS A 145 -8.34 10.10 -5.58
C CYS A 145 -8.94 9.34 -6.75
N GLN A 146 -9.07 10.01 -7.89
CA GLN A 146 -9.62 9.44 -9.12
C GLN A 146 -8.55 9.36 -10.21
N LEU A 147 -7.99 8.16 -10.40
CA LEU A 147 -7.01 7.92 -11.45
C LEU A 147 -7.74 7.74 -12.79
N ARG A 148 -7.70 8.75 -13.66
CA ARG A 148 -8.37 8.73 -14.98
C ARG A 148 -7.49 8.17 -16.11
N TRP A 149 -6.18 8.13 -15.91
CA TRP A 149 -5.25 7.64 -16.93
C TRP A 149 -4.73 6.25 -16.60
N SER A 150 -5.18 5.24 -17.35
CA SER A 150 -4.59 3.91 -17.31
C SER A 150 -4.90 3.14 -18.59
N LYS A 151 -4.00 2.23 -18.99
CA LYS A 151 -4.27 1.25 -20.07
C LYS A 151 -5.54 0.42 -19.84
N ASN A 152 -6.00 0.36 -18.59
CA ASN A 152 -7.17 -0.41 -18.22
C ASN A 152 -8.47 0.40 -18.26
N ILE A 153 -8.40 1.73 -18.35
CA ILE A 153 -9.54 2.64 -18.35
C ILE A 153 -9.94 2.91 -19.80
N SER A 154 -11.20 2.67 -20.12
CA SER A 154 -11.79 2.89 -21.46
C SER A 154 -13.05 3.74 -21.39
N GLU A 155 -13.72 3.78 -20.25
CA GLU A 155 -14.90 4.59 -19.96
C GLU A 155 -14.82 5.14 -18.54
N GLU A 156 -15.67 6.13 -18.21
CA GLU A 156 -15.71 6.76 -16.90
C GLU A 156 -15.94 5.76 -15.75
N ARG A 157 -16.71 4.71 -16.00
CA ARG A 157 -16.96 3.61 -15.05
C ARG A 157 -15.69 2.84 -14.65
N ASP A 158 -14.64 2.85 -15.48
CA ASP A 158 -13.37 2.19 -15.16
C ASP A 158 -12.48 3.03 -14.23
N ALA A 159 -12.87 4.28 -13.95
CA ALA A 159 -12.12 5.24 -13.13
C ALA A 159 -12.92 5.70 -11.90
N PRO A 160 -13.27 4.80 -10.96
CA PRO A 160 -13.96 5.20 -9.74
C PRO A 160 -13.08 6.07 -8.84
N GLU A 161 -13.71 6.89 -7.99
CA GLU A 161 -13.01 7.53 -6.88
C GLU A 161 -12.56 6.47 -5.86
N GLN A 162 -11.37 6.67 -5.29
CA GLN A 162 -10.77 5.73 -4.35
C GLN A 162 -10.34 6.45 -3.09
N ILE A 163 -10.63 5.83 -1.95
CA ILE A 163 -10.37 6.36 -0.63
C ILE A 163 -8.88 6.19 -0.30
N LEU A 164 -8.29 7.30 0.14
CA LEU A 164 -6.96 7.38 0.72
C LEU A 164 -7.08 7.55 2.24
N LEU A 165 -6.42 6.66 2.98
CA LEU A 165 -6.39 6.68 4.44
C LEU A 165 -4.97 6.93 4.95
N GLY A 166 -4.85 7.67 6.06
CA GLY A 166 -3.59 7.78 6.79
C GLY A 166 -3.17 6.42 7.38
N SER A 167 -1.89 6.25 7.66
CA SER A 167 -1.36 5.03 8.29
C SER A 167 -0.74 5.32 9.65
N LEU A 168 -0.93 4.40 10.60
CA LEU A 168 -0.18 4.38 11.85
C LEU A 168 1.30 4.09 11.63
N ASP A 169 1.70 3.60 10.46
CA ASP A 169 3.08 3.41 10.03
C ASP A 169 3.52 4.57 9.09
N PRO A 170 4.26 5.58 9.58
CA PRO A 170 4.58 6.78 8.80
C PRO A 170 5.35 6.60 7.49
N PRO A 171 6.24 5.61 7.30
CA PRO A 171 6.92 5.36 6.03
C PRO A 171 5.93 5.11 4.91
N VAL A 172 4.89 4.30 5.17
CA VAL A 172 3.88 3.89 4.20
C VAL A 172 2.65 4.81 4.15
N CYS A 173 2.54 5.78 5.07
CA CYS A 173 1.43 6.71 5.14
C CYS A 173 1.32 7.58 3.88
N VAL A 174 0.32 7.31 3.05
CA VAL A 174 0.11 8.00 1.77
C VAL A 174 -0.15 9.50 1.96
N LEU A 175 -0.92 9.89 2.97
CA LEU A 175 -1.25 11.29 3.23
C LEU A 175 -0.01 12.09 3.64
N LEU A 176 0.83 11.54 4.52
CA LEU A 176 2.07 12.18 4.96
C LEU A 176 3.05 12.36 3.81
N ASN A 177 3.32 11.28 3.06
CA ASN A 177 4.29 11.33 1.96
C ASN A 177 3.80 12.27 0.84
N LEU A 178 2.49 12.31 0.57
CA LEU A 178 1.90 13.27 -0.37
C LEU A 178 2.08 14.71 0.09
N ALA A 179 1.74 15.02 1.35
CA ALA A 179 1.88 16.37 1.91
C ALA A 179 3.33 16.86 1.87
N VAL A 180 4.28 16.02 2.30
CA VAL A 180 5.72 16.34 2.27
C VAL A 180 6.18 16.60 0.85
N HIS A 181 5.81 15.74 -0.10
CA HIS A 181 6.20 15.92 -1.51
C HIS A 181 5.69 17.25 -2.07
N VAL A 182 4.42 17.57 -1.90
CA VAL A 182 3.83 18.78 -2.46
C VAL A 182 4.51 20.02 -1.88
N GLU A 183 4.66 20.10 -0.56
CA GLU A 183 5.31 21.26 0.10
C GLU A 183 6.80 21.39 -0.20
N MET A 184 7.50 20.29 -0.52
CA MET A 184 8.95 20.33 -0.76
C MET A 184 9.35 20.53 -2.22
N THR A 185 8.45 20.24 -3.16
CA THR A 185 8.86 20.09 -4.57
C THR A 185 8.09 20.99 -5.53
N THR A 186 7.00 21.64 -5.10
CA THR A 186 6.11 22.35 -6.03
C THR A 186 6.03 23.86 -5.84
N ALA A 187 7.04 24.59 -6.33
CA ALA A 187 6.91 26.01 -6.68
C ALA A 187 6.61 26.24 -8.19
N GLY A 188 6.57 25.18 -9.01
CA GLY A 188 6.37 25.28 -10.46
C GLY A 188 4.91 25.16 -10.92
N ASN A 189 4.57 25.70 -12.09
CA ASN A 189 3.20 25.74 -12.65
C ASN A 189 2.66 24.40 -13.22
N SER A 190 3.29 23.24 -12.93
CA SER A 190 2.78 21.96 -13.42
C SER A 190 1.42 21.62 -12.80
N SER A 191 0.52 21.07 -13.62
CA SER A 191 -0.75 20.49 -13.19
C SER A 191 -0.62 19.02 -12.76
N TYR A 192 0.53 18.39 -13.07
CA TYR A 192 0.83 17.00 -12.69
C TYR A 192 1.48 16.93 -11.32
N VAL A 193 1.06 15.95 -10.51
CA VAL A 193 1.52 15.79 -9.13
C VAL A 193 3.01 15.46 -9.08
N PHE A 194 3.52 14.66 -10.02
CA PHE A 194 4.90 14.15 -10.01
C PHE A 194 5.78 14.70 -11.15
N GLY A 195 5.45 15.88 -11.66
CA GLY A 195 6.31 16.63 -12.59
C GLY A 195 5.94 16.43 -14.06
N SER A 196 6.49 15.40 -14.72
CA SER A 196 6.38 15.23 -16.18
C SER A 196 5.77 13.88 -16.60
N PRO A 197 4.70 13.88 -17.41
CA PRO A 197 4.08 12.68 -17.95
C PRO A 197 4.92 11.92 -18.99
N GLN A 198 5.94 12.56 -19.56
CA GLN A 198 6.71 12.02 -20.71
C GLN A 198 7.93 11.21 -20.27
N ASP A 199 8.64 11.69 -19.24
CA ASP A 199 9.92 11.09 -18.80
C ASP A 199 9.96 10.77 -17.28
N GLY A 200 8.92 11.10 -16.52
CA GLY A 200 8.91 10.91 -15.07
C GLY A 200 9.10 9.45 -14.65
N ASP A 201 8.57 8.49 -15.43
CA ASP A 201 8.70 7.06 -15.15
C ASP A 201 10.16 6.58 -15.26
N ARG A 202 10.92 7.16 -16.21
CA ARG A 202 12.35 6.87 -16.41
C ARG A 202 13.18 7.37 -15.23
N VAL A 203 12.83 8.55 -14.71
CA VAL A 203 13.49 9.13 -13.52
C VAL A 203 13.28 8.24 -12.31
N VAL A 204 12.02 7.85 -12.02
CA VAL A 204 11.71 6.95 -10.90
C VAL A 204 12.37 5.59 -11.11
N ARG A 205 12.37 5.05 -12.34
CA ARG A 205 13.03 3.79 -12.64
C ARG A 205 14.53 3.83 -12.36
N ARG A 206 15.23 4.89 -12.76
CA ARG A 206 16.67 5.05 -12.49
C ARG A 206 16.94 5.15 -11.00
N PHE A 207 16.14 5.95 -10.28
CA PHE A 207 16.23 6.04 -8.82
C PHE A 207 16.08 4.67 -8.16
N LEU A 208 15.08 3.89 -8.57
CA LEU A 208 14.87 2.54 -8.03
C LEU A 208 15.99 1.58 -8.39
N GLN A 209 16.63 1.72 -9.55
CA GLN A 209 17.79 0.90 -9.89
C GLN A 209 18.96 1.18 -8.94
N ASP A 210 19.19 2.44 -8.60
CA ASP A 210 20.22 2.82 -7.62
C ASP A 210 19.88 2.23 -6.24
N MET A 211 18.63 2.35 -5.78
CA MET A 211 18.21 1.81 -4.48
C MET A 211 18.25 0.28 -4.42
N PHE A 212 17.88 -0.42 -5.48
CA PHE A 212 17.97 -1.89 -5.51
C PHE A 212 19.40 -2.41 -5.67
N GLY A 213 20.34 -1.55 -6.08
CA GLY A 213 21.76 -1.85 -6.14
C GLY A 213 22.54 -1.44 -4.89
N ASP A 214 21.89 -0.76 -3.94
CA ASP A 214 22.48 -0.35 -2.68
C ASP A 214 22.70 -1.56 -1.77
N GLU A 215 23.85 -1.64 -1.09
CA GLU A 215 24.18 -2.75 -0.19
C GLU A 215 23.25 -2.83 1.03
N ALA A 216 22.67 -1.70 1.44
CA ALA A 216 21.70 -1.64 2.53
C ALA A 216 20.29 -2.09 2.10
N PHE A 217 20.06 -2.36 0.82
CA PHE A 217 18.81 -2.94 0.35
C PHE A 217 18.76 -4.44 0.63
N HIS A 218 17.92 -4.83 1.59
CA HIS A 218 17.78 -6.22 1.99
C HIS A 218 16.80 -6.95 1.08
N LYS A 219 17.34 -7.65 0.08
CA LYS A 219 16.57 -8.49 -0.83
C LYS A 219 16.26 -9.86 -0.21
N LEU A 220 14.99 -10.10 0.09
CA LEU A 220 14.51 -11.31 0.77
C LEU A 220 14.32 -12.52 -0.15
N LYS A 221 14.15 -12.28 -1.46
CA LYS A 221 13.92 -13.35 -2.45
C LYS A 221 14.71 -13.13 -3.72
N ASP A 222 15.13 -14.22 -4.34
CA ASP A 222 15.75 -14.18 -5.66
C ASP A 222 14.82 -13.62 -6.74
N GLY A 223 15.42 -13.16 -7.84
CA GLY A 223 14.71 -12.66 -9.00
C GLY A 223 14.75 -11.13 -9.15
N ASN A 224 14.29 -10.67 -10.31
CA ASN A 224 14.45 -9.27 -10.70
C ASN A 224 13.40 -8.37 -10.03
N LEU A 225 13.84 -7.17 -9.64
CA LEU A 225 12.98 -6.09 -9.15
C LEU A 225 12.93 -4.92 -10.17
N GLY A 226 12.10 -3.92 -9.88
CA GLY A 226 11.80 -2.79 -10.76
C GLY A 226 10.38 -2.27 -10.54
N THR A 227 9.97 -1.28 -11.33
CA THR A 227 8.70 -0.55 -11.15
C THR A 227 7.45 -1.44 -11.12
N HIS A 228 7.38 -2.47 -11.98
CA HIS A 228 6.28 -3.43 -11.96
C HIS A 228 6.21 -4.30 -10.70
N SER A 229 7.34 -4.47 -10.00
CA SER A 229 7.42 -5.27 -8.77
C SER A 229 6.63 -4.62 -7.64
N LEU A 230 6.57 -3.28 -7.62
CA LEU A 230 5.81 -2.49 -6.65
C LEU A 230 4.31 -2.73 -6.76
N ARG A 231 3.75 -2.58 -7.99
CA ARG A 231 2.33 -2.87 -8.24
C ARG A 231 1.99 -4.33 -7.92
N LYS A 232 2.86 -5.27 -8.32
CA LYS A 232 2.70 -6.69 -8.00
C LYS A 232 2.77 -6.94 -6.51
N GLY A 233 3.69 -6.28 -5.80
CA GLY A 233 3.87 -6.37 -4.37
C GLY A 233 2.63 -5.93 -3.62
N ALA A 234 2.09 -4.74 -3.94
CA ALA A 234 0.85 -4.23 -3.35
C ALA A 234 -0.32 -5.21 -3.53
N ALA A 235 -0.53 -5.74 -4.74
CA ALA A 235 -1.57 -6.72 -5.01
C ALA A 235 -1.35 -8.07 -4.30
N THR A 236 -0.09 -8.50 -4.21
CA THR A 236 0.28 -9.75 -3.53
C THR A 236 0.09 -9.61 -2.03
N TYR A 237 0.52 -8.48 -1.46
CA TYR A 237 0.33 -8.14 -0.05
C TYR A 237 -1.16 -8.09 0.29
N ALA A 238 -1.95 -7.35 -0.50
CA ALA A 238 -3.41 -7.32 -0.37
C ALA A 238 -4.02 -8.74 -0.33
N THR A 239 -3.65 -9.59 -1.29
CA THR A 239 -4.15 -10.98 -1.35
C THR A 239 -3.74 -11.79 -0.11
N ARG A 240 -2.47 -11.68 0.32
CA ARG A 240 -1.93 -12.42 1.48
C ARG A 240 -2.50 -11.92 2.81
N SER A 241 -2.90 -10.66 2.86
CA SER A 241 -3.62 -10.07 4.00
C SER A 241 -5.12 -10.42 4.01
N GLY A 242 -5.58 -11.30 3.10
CA GLY A 242 -6.94 -11.83 3.10
C GLY A 242 -7.95 -11.04 2.27
N LEU A 243 -7.51 -10.06 1.45
CA LEU A 243 -8.44 -9.33 0.60
C LEU A 243 -9.02 -10.23 -0.51
N PRO A 244 -10.36 -10.19 -0.72
CA PRO A 244 -10.99 -10.80 -1.87
C PRO A 244 -10.41 -10.28 -3.20
N LYS A 245 -10.33 -11.17 -4.20
CA LYS A 245 -9.73 -10.84 -5.50
C LYS A 245 -10.49 -9.74 -6.23
N ASP A 246 -11.81 -9.67 -6.09
CA ASP A 246 -12.68 -8.62 -6.62
C ASP A 246 -12.34 -7.24 -6.02
N TYR A 247 -12.05 -7.15 -4.72
CA TYR A 247 -11.64 -5.89 -4.08
C TYR A 247 -10.29 -5.42 -4.65
N ILE A 248 -9.36 -6.36 -4.85
CA ILE A 248 -8.05 -6.09 -5.47
C ILE A 248 -8.21 -5.68 -6.93
N ASN A 249 -9.07 -6.38 -7.69
CA ASN A 249 -9.35 -6.07 -9.08
C ASN A 249 -9.93 -4.67 -9.23
N ARG A 250 -10.90 -4.30 -8.39
CA ARG A 250 -11.51 -2.97 -8.34
C ARG A 250 -10.48 -1.92 -7.96
N ARG A 251 -9.79 -2.09 -6.83
CA ARG A 251 -8.81 -1.12 -6.35
C ARG A 251 -7.66 -0.95 -7.33
N GLY A 252 -7.24 -2.00 -8.03
CA GLY A 252 -6.22 -1.92 -9.07
C GLY A 252 -6.71 -1.52 -10.46
N ARG A 253 -8.03 -1.34 -10.64
CA ARG A 253 -8.72 -1.09 -11.91
C ARG A 253 -8.26 -2.09 -12.99
N TRP A 254 -8.31 -3.39 -12.70
CA TRP A 254 -7.98 -4.42 -13.69
C TRP A 254 -9.17 -4.72 -14.59
N ARG A 255 -8.91 -4.91 -15.89
CA ARG A 255 -9.94 -5.38 -16.81
C ARG A 255 -10.34 -6.81 -16.46
N THR A 256 -11.60 -6.99 -16.11
CA THR A 256 -12.26 -8.28 -15.94
C THR A 256 -13.28 -8.48 -17.06
N GLN A 257 -13.70 -9.72 -17.29
CA GLN A 257 -14.88 -9.97 -18.12
C GLN A 257 -16.07 -9.39 -17.37
N LYS A 258 -16.64 -8.30 -17.88
CA LYS A 258 -17.79 -7.64 -17.27
C LYS A 258 -19.02 -8.54 -17.42
N SER A 259 -19.68 -8.80 -16.31
CA SER A 259 -21.03 -9.34 -16.29
C SER A 259 -22.03 -8.24 -16.62
N ILE A 260 -23.26 -8.61 -17.02
CA ILE A 260 -24.31 -7.62 -17.33
C ILE A 260 -24.57 -6.70 -16.13
N VAL A 261 -24.54 -7.26 -14.92
CA VAL A 261 -24.80 -6.49 -13.69
C VAL A 261 -23.75 -5.41 -13.44
N ASP A 262 -22.49 -5.60 -13.87
CA ASP A 262 -21.43 -4.60 -13.74
C ASP A 262 -21.70 -3.31 -14.54
N VAL A 263 -22.64 -3.33 -15.49
CA VAL A 263 -23.08 -2.14 -16.24
C VAL A 263 -24.04 -1.27 -15.42
N TYR A 264 -24.78 -1.90 -14.50
CA TYR A 264 -25.84 -1.26 -13.70
C TYR A 264 -25.40 -0.94 -12.27
N ILE A 265 -24.40 -1.64 -11.74
CA ILE A 265 -23.85 -1.34 -10.42
C ILE A 265 -22.97 -0.09 -10.52
N ASP A 266 -23.12 0.80 -9.55
CA ASP A 266 -22.29 1.99 -9.39
C ASP A 266 -20.79 1.64 -9.37
N ASN A 267 -19.98 2.44 -10.06
CA ASN A 267 -18.52 2.28 -10.08
C ASN A 267 -17.90 2.60 -8.70
N ALA A 268 -18.48 3.57 -7.98
CA ALA A 268 -18.13 3.92 -6.62
C ALA A 268 -18.71 2.88 -5.65
N GLN A 269 -17.82 2.09 -5.06
CA GLN A 269 -18.16 1.14 -4.01
C GLN A 269 -17.31 1.43 -2.78
N PRO A 270 -17.78 2.33 -1.89
CA PRO A 270 -16.95 2.89 -0.84
C PRO A 270 -16.50 1.83 0.16
N TYR A 271 -17.37 0.89 0.56
CA TYR A 271 -16.99 -0.14 1.53
C TYR A 271 -15.91 -1.10 1.00
N PRO A 272 -16.06 -1.76 -0.17
CA PRO A 272 -14.99 -2.59 -0.74
C PRO A 272 -13.67 -1.84 -0.92
N ASP A 273 -13.72 -0.58 -1.38
CA ASP A 273 -12.52 0.22 -1.56
C ASP A 273 -11.87 0.60 -0.22
N ALA A 274 -12.63 1.00 0.80
CA ALA A 274 -12.11 1.35 2.13
C ALA A 274 -11.48 0.14 2.85
N VAL A 275 -12.04 -1.06 2.71
CA VAL A 275 -11.44 -2.30 3.23
C VAL A 275 -10.09 -2.54 2.56
N ALA A 276 -10.01 -2.34 1.24
CA ALA A 276 -8.77 -2.47 0.51
C ALA A 276 -7.75 -1.36 0.83
N ALA A 277 -8.20 -0.12 1.05
CA ALA A 277 -7.38 1.01 1.51
C ALA A 277 -6.73 0.69 2.86
N THR A 278 -7.54 0.20 3.80
CA THR A 278 -7.15 -0.16 5.15
C THR A 278 -6.02 -1.17 5.16
N VAL A 279 -6.15 -2.27 4.42
CA VAL A 279 -5.09 -3.27 4.33
C VAL A 279 -3.82 -2.66 3.76
N LEU A 280 -3.92 -1.81 2.74
CA LEU A 280 -2.76 -1.18 2.10
C LEU A 280 -2.15 -0.02 2.89
N THR A 281 -2.64 0.27 4.11
CA THR A 281 -1.94 1.15 5.06
C THR A 281 -0.83 0.43 5.84
N GLY A 282 -0.68 -0.89 5.67
CA GLY A 282 0.33 -1.69 6.38
C GLY A 282 -0.21 -2.34 7.65
N PRO A 283 0.64 -3.09 8.38
CA PRO A 283 0.21 -3.94 9.48
C PRO A 283 -0.27 -3.17 10.72
N LEU A 284 0.20 -1.93 10.91
CA LEU A 284 -0.29 -1.07 11.99
C LEU A 284 -1.69 -0.52 11.70
N GLY A 285 -2.15 -0.59 10.45
CA GLY A 285 -3.49 -0.20 10.06
C GLY A 285 -3.68 1.32 9.90
N PRO A 286 -4.91 1.72 9.54
CA PRO A 286 -5.23 3.08 9.15
C PRO A 286 -5.43 3.98 10.36
N CYS A 287 -5.21 5.27 10.17
CA CYS A 287 -5.53 6.29 11.17
C CYS A 287 -6.12 7.56 10.57
N PHE A 288 -6.87 8.26 11.40
CA PHE A 288 -7.17 9.67 11.21
C PHE A 288 -6.21 10.55 12.00
N TYR A 289 -5.89 11.70 11.44
CA TYR A 289 -5.18 12.77 12.14
C TYR A 289 -6.22 13.70 12.74
N VAL A 290 -6.25 13.78 14.07
CA VAL A 290 -7.31 14.45 14.82
C VAL A 290 -6.72 15.49 15.73
N ILE A 291 -7.18 16.73 15.60
CA ILE A 291 -6.81 17.80 16.52
C ILE A 291 -7.41 17.46 17.89
N LYS A 292 -6.59 17.49 18.95
CA LYS A 292 -7.02 17.22 20.32
C LYS A 292 -8.01 18.29 20.78
N GLU A 293 -8.93 17.90 21.64
CA GLU A 293 -9.89 18.83 22.24
C GLU A 293 -9.18 19.97 22.97
N GLY A 294 -9.76 21.18 22.91
CA GLY A 294 -9.21 22.37 23.56
C GLY A 294 -8.03 23.03 22.83
N MET A 295 -7.54 22.49 21.71
CA MET A 295 -6.42 23.07 20.94
C MET A 295 -6.83 24.28 20.08
N LYS A 296 -7.29 25.36 20.74
CA LYS A 296 -7.80 26.59 20.08
C LYS A 296 -6.78 27.32 19.20
N ARG A 297 -5.49 27.01 19.35
CA ARG A 297 -4.38 27.61 18.59
C ARG A 297 -4.17 26.97 17.22
N VAL A 298 -4.82 25.83 16.94
CA VAL A 298 -4.82 25.21 15.62
C VAL A 298 -6.00 25.76 14.82
N SER A 299 -5.79 26.88 14.13
CA SER A 299 -6.80 27.53 13.29
C SER A 299 -6.73 27.06 11.84
N ASP A 300 -7.82 27.26 11.10
CA ASP A 300 -7.83 27.07 9.65
C ASP A 300 -6.79 27.93 8.94
N ASP A 301 -6.58 29.17 9.38
CA ASP A 301 -5.58 30.07 8.81
C ASP A 301 -4.18 29.49 8.96
N LEU A 302 -3.83 28.99 10.16
CA LEU A 302 -2.56 28.32 10.41
C LEU A 302 -2.39 27.11 9.47
N LEU A 303 -3.36 26.21 9.43
CA LEU A 303 -3.27 24.96 8.66
C LEU A 303 -3.18 25.20 7.16
N VAL A 304 -3.99 26.12 6.64
CA VAL A 304 -4.18 26.34 5.20
C VAL A 304 -3.17 27.34 4.64
N ASN A 305 -2.94 28.46 5.33
CA ASN A 305 -2.16 29.58 4.77
C ASN A 305 -0.69 29.54 5.20
N GLN A 306 -0.38 29.00 6.38
CA GLN A 306 0.98 29.04 6.92
C GLN A 306 1.69 27.66 6.82
N ILE A 307 0.98 26.57 7.14
CA ILE A 307 1.54 25.21 7.13
C ILE A 307 1.52 24.60 5.73
N SER A 308 0.40 24.74 5.01
CA SER A 308 0.10 24.00 3.78
C SER A 308 -0.13 24.91 2.57
N SER A 309 0.62 26.01 2.49
CA SER A 309 0.39 27.07 1.51
C SER A 309 0.55 26.58 0.07
N VAL A 310 1.47 25.65 -0.19
CA VAL A 310 1.69 25.08 -1.53
C VAL A 310 0.58 24.08 -1.86
N ILE A 311 0.19 23.23 -0.90
CA ILE A 311 -0.95 22.34 -1.06
C ILE A 311 -2.22 23.14 -1.35
N LYS A 312 -2.44 24.26 -0.66
CA LYS A 312 -3.58 25.16 -0.94
C LYS A 312 -3.57 25.64 -2.37
N GLN A 313 -2.41 26.09 -2.86
CA GLN A 313 -2.27 26.59 -4.24
C GLN A 313 -2.57 25.50 -5.28
N LYS A 314 -2.21 24.25 -5.02
CA LYS A 314 -2.31 23.14 -5.98
C LYS A 314 -3.58 22.33 -5.90
N MET A 315 -4.08 22.11 -4.69
CA MET A 315 -5.13 21.15 -4.37
C MET A 315 -6.35 21.81 -3.73
N GLY A 316 -6.29 23.11 -3.45
CA GLY A 316 -7.38 23.86 -2.84
C GLY A 316 -7.40 23.82 -1.32
N ARG A 317 -8.31 24.61 -0.75
CA ARG A 317 -8.39 24.90 0.69
C ARG A 317 -8.64 23.66 1.54
N ASP A 318 -9.60 22.82 1.17
CA ASP A 318 -10.03 21.72 2.03
C ASP A 318 -8.97 20.62 2.14
N LEU A 319 -8.30 20.30 1.02
CA LEU A 319 -7.17 19.37 1.01
C LEU A 319 -5.97 19.93 1.79
N ALA A 320 -5.73 21.25 1.70
CA ALA A 320 -4.70 21.91 2.49
C ALA A 320 -4.98 21.87 4.00
N ARG A 321 -6.25 21.99 4.41
CA ARG A 321 -6.64 21.83 5.81
C ARG A 321 -6.32 20.41 6.29
N GLU A 322 -6.81 19.39 5.60
CA GLU A 322 -6.62 17.98 5.99
C GLU A 322 -5.13 17.58 6.02
N LEU A 323 -4.38 17.88 4.96
CA LEU A 323 -2.95 17.57 4.89
C LEU A 323 -2.12 18.46 5.83
N GLY A 324 -2.58 19.65 6.16
CA GLY A 324 -1.94 20.52 7.15
C GLY A 324 -1.95 19.94 8.56
N VAL A 325 -3.04 19.25 8.94
CA VAL A 325 -3.10 18.53 10.23
C VAL A 325 -2.05 17.41 10.26
N VAL A 326 -1.83 16.73 9.13
CA VAL A 326 -0.79 15.68 8.99
C VAL A 326 0.62 16.28 9.15
N LEU A 327 0.90 17.40 8.50
CA LEU A 327 2.20 18.09 8.61
C LEU A 327 2.44 18.63 10.02
N LEU A 328 1.43 19.23 10.65
CA LEU A 328 1.52 19.71 12.02
C LEU A 328 1.86 18.57 12.99
N TRP A 329 1.15 17.44 12.89
CA TRP A 329 1.46 16.25 13.67
C TRP A 329 2.92 15.83 13.50
N ALA A 330 3.36 15.65 12.25
CA ALA A 330 4.70 15.14 11.94
C ALA A 330 5.81 16.09 12.41
N SER A 331 5.56 17.40 12.42
CA SER A 331 6.54 18.41 12.82
C SER A 331 6.83 18.44 14.32
N LEU A 332 5.88 17.97 15.13
CA LEU A 332 5.93 17.97 16.60
C LEU A 332 6.09 16.56 17.17
N VAL A 333 6.46 15.58 16.36
CA VAL A 333 6.93 14.28 16.86
C VAL A 333 8.30 14.48 17.52
N PRO A 334 8.53 13.98 18.75
CA PRO A 334 9.82 14.07 19.41
C PRO A 334 10.95 13.43 18.59
N ASP A 335 12.12 14.06 18.59
CA ASP A 335 13.29 13.51 17.92
C ASP A 335 13.67 12.15 18.54
N GLY A 336 14.11 11.22 17.69
CA GLY A 336 14.40 9.84 18.10
C GLY A 336 13.17 8.91 18.23
N THR A 337 11.94 9.41 18.08
CA THR A 337 10.74 8.53 18.02
C THR A 337 10.82 7.53 16.87
N PHE A 338 11.42 7.95 15.76
CA PHE A 338 11.67 7.12 14.59
C PHE A 338 13.16 7.14 14.26
N ASN A 339 13.67 6.04 13.72
CA ASN A 339 15.07 5.93 13.26
C ASN A 339 15.34 6.73 11.97
N TYR A 340 14.44 7.63 11.59
CA TYR A 340 14.48 8.43 10.37
C TYR A 340 13.70 9.74 10.55
N GLU A 341 14.02 10.74 9.74
CA GLU A 341 13.30 12.01 9.73
C GLU A 341 11.92 11.86 9.05
N LEU A 342 10.86 12.31 9.73
CA LEU A 342 9.51 12.34 9.16
C LEU A 342 9.31 13.47 8.16
N LEU A 343 9.88 14.64 8.48
CA LEU A 343 9.81 15.85 7.69
C LEU A 343 11.23 16.33 7.39
N PRO A 344 11.46 16.95 6.22
CA PRO A 344 12.71 17.64 5.96
C PRO A 344 12.93 18.79 6.94
N PRO A 345 14.17 19.06 7.39
CA PRO A 345 14.44 20.10 8.37
C PRO A 345 13.85 21.48 8.02
N PRO A 346 13.92 21.98 6.77
CA PRO A 346 13.31 23.27 6.40
C PRO A 346 11.79 23.28 6.57
N LEU A 347 11.11 22.18 6.21
CA LEU A 347 9.66 22.06 6.35
C LEU A 347 9.27 21.95 7.83
N LYS A 348 9.98 21.13 8.61
CA LYS A 348 9.77 21.01 10.06
C LYS A 348 9.91 22.38 10.72
N GLN A 349 10.99 23.10 10.45
CA GLN A 349 11.24 24.42 11.02
C GLN A 349 10.13 25.42 10.65
N ARG A 350 9.71 25.47 9.37
CA ARG A 350 8.62 26.35 8.92
C ARG A 350 7.32 26.07 9.69
N VAL A 351 6.92 24.80 9.80
CA VAL A 351 5.67 24.42 10.47
C VAL A 351 5.73 24.68 11.97
N VAL A 352 6.84 24.35 12.63
CA VAL A 352 7.04 24.61 14.07
C VAL A 352 7.03 26.10 14.38
N THR A 353 7.69 26.93 13.56
CA THR A 353 7.68 28.38 13.73
C THR A 353 6.28 28.95 13.53
N ALA A 354 5.58 28.58 12.47
CA ALA A 354 4.19 29.03 12.25
C ALA A 354 3.26 28.67 13.42
N TYR A 355 3.36 27.44 13.95
CA TYR A 355 2.55 27.03 15.09
C TYR A 355 2.92 27.79 16.38
N ARG A 356 4.21 28.05 16.61
CA ARG A 356 4.67 28.87 17.74
C ARG A 356 4.16 30.30 17.64
N ASP A 357 4.24 30.91 16.46
CA ASP A 357 3.83 32.29 16.21
C ASP A 357 2.31 32.46 16.35
N ALA A 358 1.53 31.41 16.05
CA ALA A 358 0.10 31.35 16.35
C ALA A 358 -0.22 31.22 17.85
N GLY A 359 0.79 31.15 18.73
CA GLY A 359 0.67 30.96 20.18
C GLY A 359 0.53 29.50 20.60
N GLY A 360 0.92 28.56 19.75
CA GLY A 360 0.90 27.12 20.02
C GLY A 360 2.04 26.66 20.95
N ASN A 361 1.76 25.68 21.81
CA ASN A 361 2.78 25.05 22.64
C ASN A 361 3.49 23.93 21.87
N VAL A 362 4.72 24.18 21.42
CA VAL A 362 5.53 23.20 20.65
C VAL A 362 5.98 21.99 21.45
N SER A 363 5.92 22.02 22.79
CA SER A 363 6.24 20.87 23.64
C SER A 363 5.13 19.81 23.66
N VAL A 364 3.93 20.14 23.17
CA VAL A 364 2.79 19.23 23.12
C VAL A 364 2.30 19.11 21.69
N ASN A 365 2.27 17.90 21.16
CA ASN A 365 1.67 17.67 19.85
C ASN A 365 0.14 17.87 19.94
N PRO A 366 -0.44 18.86 19.24
CA PRO A 366 -1.87 19.17 19.29
C PRO A 366 -2.70 18.19 18.46
N VAL A 367 -2.06 17.31 17.69
CA VAL A 367 -2.72 16.32 16.85
C VAL A 367 -2.42 14.92 17.40
N LYS A 368 -3.45 14.07 17.48
CA LYS A 368 -3.31 12.63 17.74
C LYS A 368 -3.62 11.83 16.48
N ARG A 369 -3.00 10.67 16.34
CA ARG A 369 -3.38 9.68 15.33
C ARG A 369 -4.33 8.69 15.97
N VAL A 370 -5.57 8.66 15.49
CA VAL A 370 -6.62 7.78 16.02
C VAL A 370 -6.76 6.58 15.08
N PRO A 371 -6.57 5.34 15.55
CA PRO A 371 -6.78 4.15 14.74
C PRO A 371 -8.22 4.08 14.22
N VAL A 372 -8.41 3.60 13.00
CA VAL A 372 -9.72 3.52 12.35
C VAL A 372 -10.11 2.07 12.09
N GLN A 373 -11.35 1.72 12.43
CA GLN A 373 -11.97 0.48 12.03
C GLN A 373 -12.94 0.72 10.88
N VAL A 374 -12.75 -0.01 9.78
CA VAL A 374 -13.71 -0.04 8.67
C VAL A 374 -14.80 -1.06 8.98
N THR A 375 -16.04 -0.62 8.96
CA THR A 375 -17.23 -1.48 9.09
C THR A 375 -18.27 -1.07 8.05
N GLY A 376 -19.27 -1.92 7.84
CA GLY A 376 -20.33 -1.67 6.88
C GLY A 376 -20.59 -2.82 5.91
N GLU A 377 -21.49 -2.57 4.97
CA GLU A 377 -21.87 -3.49 3.89
C GLU A 377 -22.33 -2.70 2.65
N GLY A 378 -21.85 -3.08 1.47
CA GLY A 378 -22.24 -2.45 0.21
C GLY A 378 -21.93 -0.95 0.13
N ALA A 379 -22.95 -0.10 0.04
CA ALA A 379 -22.80 1.36 0.00
C ALA A 379 -22.71 1.99 1.41
N GLN A 380 -23.06 1.24 2.46
CA GLN A 380 -22.96 1.71 3.84
C GLN A 380 -21.52 1.50 4.30
N LEU A 381 -20.70 2.54 4.22
CA LEU A 381 -19.38 2.57 4.80
C LEU A 381 -19.42 3.34 6.13
N GLN A 382 -18.82 2.77 7.17
CA GLN A 382 -18.55 3.46 8.43
C GLN A 382 -17.05 3.38 8.75
N LEU A 383 -16.45 4.54 9.00
CA LEU A 383 -15.07 4.66 9.47
C LEU A 383 -15.10 5.04 10.95
N ILE A 384 -15.00 4.03 11.81
CA ILE A 384 -15.17 4.17 13.27
C ILE A 384 -13.81 4.47 13.90
N GLU A 385 -13.74 5.56 14.65
CA GLU A 385 -12.57 5.90 15.45
C GLU A 385 -12.44 4.98 16.67
N LEU A 386 -11.27 4.40 16.84
CA LEU A 386 -10.97 3.56 17.99
C LEU A 386 -10.32 4.39 19.08
N HIS A 387 -11.09 4.68 20.12
CA HIS A 387 -10.61 5.36 21.32
C HIS A 387 -10.11 4.34 22.35
N GLU A 388 -9.05 4.69 23.07
CA GLU A 388 -8.61 3.91 24.23
C GLU A 388 -9.65 4.04 25.35
N ALA A 389 -9.94 2.96 26.08
CA ALA A 389 -11.00 2.90 27.09
C ALA A 389 -10.87 3.93 28.23
N ASN A 390 -9.70 4.57 28.38
CA ASN A 390 -9.44 5.59 29.39
C ASN A 390 -9.96 6.99 29.02
N ASP A 391 -10.44 7.22 27.79
CA ASP A 391 -11.05 8.50 27.37
C ASP A 391 -12.54 8.62 27.80
N ILE A 392 -13.15 7.58 28.39
CA ILE A 392 -14.50 7.65 28.97
C ILE A 392 -14.38 8.19 30.40
N SER A 393 -14.16 9.48 30.55
CA SER A 393 -14.47 10.19 31.79
C SER A 393 -15.74 11.00 31.62
N SER A 394 -16.76 10.60 32.38
CA SER A 394 -18.00 11.32 32.70
C SER A 394 -18.79 11.93 31.53
N THR A 395 -19.67 11.13 30.92
CA THR A 395 -21.03 11.61 30.62
C THR A 395 -22.04 10.60 31.15
N SER A 396 -23.01 11.10 31.90
CA SER A 396 -24.09 10.37 32.55
C SER A 396 -24.94 9.58 31.55
N PRO A 397 -25.57 8.45 31.97
CA PRO A 397 -26.33 7.61 31.07
C PRO A 397 -27.65 8.30 30.70
N ALA A 398 -27.79 8.71 29.44
CA ALA A 398 -29.09 9.04 28.88
C ALA A 398 -29.84 7.74 28.60
N GLU A 399 -30.90 7.53 29.35
CA GLU A 399 -31.89 6.49 29.12
C GLU A 399 -32.46 6.60 27.69
N HIS A 400 -32.25 5.56 26.88
CA HIS A 400 -33.15 5.25 25.78
C HIS A 400 -33.47 3.76 25.82
N ARG A 401 -34.71 3.47 26.23
CA ARG A 401 -35.32 2.15 26.21
C ARG A 401 -35.36 1.67 24.76
N CYS A 402 -34.65 0.59 24.46
CA CYS A 402 -34.94 -0.22 23.28
C CYS A 402 -35.69 -1.47 23.75
N ALA A 403 -36.92 -1.59 23.27
CA ALA A 403 -37.81 -2.70 23.55
C ALA A 403 -37.18 -4.02 23.08
N GLN A 404 -37.40 -5.05 23.87
CA GLN A 404 -37.11 -6.43 23.59
C GLN A 404 -37.68 -6.83 22.22
N ASN A 405 -36.83 -7.38 21.35
CA ASN A 405 -37.25 -8.41 20.42
C ASN A 405 -36.06 -9.34 20.16
N GLU A 406 -36.06 -10.42 20.93
CA GLU A 406 -35.35 -11.64 20.58
C GLU A 406 -35.97 -12.18 19.30
N GLN A 407 -35.24 -12.07 18.19
CA GLN A 407 -35.53 -12.91 17.03
C GLN A 407 -34.23 -13.45 16.45
N THR A 408 -34.06 -14.74 16.72
CA THR A 408 -33.05 -15.64 16.20
C THR A 408 -33.03 -15.62 14.67
N CYS A 409 -31.95 -15.10 14.09
CA CYS A 409 -31.64 -15.28 12.66
C CYS A 409 -30.22 -15.86 12.52
N SER A 410 -30.19 -17.16 12.25
CA SER A 410 -29.03 -17.95 11.87
C SER A 410 -28.62 -17.67 10.42
N VAL A 411 -27.56 -16.87 10.18
CA VAL A 411 -26.94 -16.76 8.84
C VAL A 411 -25.40 -16.60 8.94
N SER A 412 -24.69 -17.62 8.43
CA SER A 412 -23.31 -17.69 7.90
C SER A 412 -22.23 -16.73 8.44
N SER A 413 -21.49 -17.18 9.46
CA SER A 413 -20.45 -16.41 10.18
C SER A 413 -18.99 -16.54 9.68
N ASN A 414 -18.73 -16.94 8.43
CA ASN A 414 -17.36 -17.34 8.04
C ASN A 414 -16.45 -16.21 7.50
N GLY A 415 -17.02 -15.09 7.03
CA GLY A 415 -16.25 -13.92 6.57
C GLY A 415 -15.84 -12.96 7.69
N HIS A 416 -16.75 -12.70 8.63
CA HIS A 416 -16.57 -11.73 9.72
C HIS A 416 -15.49 -12.15 10.74
N LYS A 417 -15.34 -13.45 11.00
CA LYS A 417 -14.35 -13.95 11.99
C LYS A 417 -12.89 -13.78 11.53
N ARG A 418 -12.62 -13.64 10.23
CA ARG A 418 -11.25 -13.62 9.68
C ARG A 418 -10.60 -12.22 9.70
N CYS A 419 -11.37 -11.15 9.44
CA CYS A 419 -10.88 -9.78 9.60
C CYS A 419 -10.68 -9.40 11.08
N CYS A 420 -11.59 -9.85 11.97
CA CYS A 420 -11.41 -9.67 13.42
C CYS A 420 -10.18 -10.43 13.95
N ALA A 421 -9.88 -11.63 13.45
CA ALA A 421 -8.70 -12.38 13.88
C ALA A 421 -7.37 -11.70 13.50
N ALA A 422 -7.26 -11.11 12.31
CA ALA A 422 -6.06 -10.36 11.90
C ALA A 422 -5.85 -9.08 12.72
N LEU A 423 -6.94 -8.39 13.09
CA LEU A 423 -6.92 -7.19 13.92
C LEU A 423 -6.72 -7.50 15.42
N LEU A 424 -7.23 -8.64 15.91
CA LEU A 424 -6.93 -9.13 17.25
C LEU A 424 -5.46 -9.57 17.35
N TYR A 425 -4.92 -10.18 16.29
CA TYR A 425 -3.51 -10.57 16.24
C TYR A 425 -2.59 -9.34 16.18
N SER A 426 -2.94 -8.28 15.46
CA SER A 426 -2.18 -7.02 15.47
C SER A 426 -2.28 -6.28 16.81
N ARG A 427 -3.44 -6.31 17.47
CA ARG A 427 -3.60 -5.81 18.86
C ARG A 427 -2.76 -6.61 19.86
N LEU A 428 -2.76 -7.94 19.77
CA LEU A 428 -1.94 -8.80 20.62
C LEU A 428 -0.44 -8.59 20.37
N LEU A 429 0.00 -8.42 19.13
CA LEU A 429 1.41 -8.12 18.79
C LEU A 429 1.85 -6.74 19.27
N ALA A 430 1.00 -5.72 19.12
CA ALA A 430 1.28 -4.37 19.62
C ALA A 430 1.36 -4.36 21.17
N GLN A 431 0.47 -5.10 21.83
CA GLN A 431 0.46 -5.22 23.28
C GLN A 431 1.66 -6.04 23.79
N TYR A 432 2.05 -7.09 23.07
CA TYR A 432 3.25 -7.89 23.38
C TYR A 432 4.52 -7.03 23.24
N LEU A 433 4.68 -6.32 22.12
CA LEU A 433 5.83 -5.42 21.90
C LEU A 433 5.91 -4.29 22.93
N ALA A 434 4.76 -3.72 23.32
CA ALA A 434 4.70 -2.73 24.39
C ALA A 434 5.14 -3.31 25.74
N THR A 435 4.72 -4.54 26.09
CA THR A 435 5.18 -5.21 27.31
C THR A 435 6.66 -5.58 27.27
N THR A 436 7.21 -5.98 26.12
CA THR A 436 8.65 -6.31 26.00
C THR A 436 9.52 -5.05 26.12
N LEU A 437 9.08 -3.92 25.56
CA LEU A 437 9.74 -2.63 25.72
C LEU A 437 9.68 -2.11 27.17
N LEU A 438 8.59 -2.37 27.89
CA LEU A 438 8.43 -2.02 29.30
C LEU A 438 9.28 -2.93 30.22
N LEU A 439 9.42 -4.20 29.88
CA LEU A 439 10.32 -5.13 30.58
C LEU A 439 11.79 -4.78 30.35
N LEU A 440 12.17 -4.41 29.12
CA LEU A 440 13.53 -3.98 28.78
C LEU A 440 13.90 -2.67 29.49
N SER A 441 12.98 -1.71 29.59
CA SER A 441 13.18 -0.46 30.31
C SER A 441 13.22 -0.66 31.83
N LEU A 442 12.42 -1.57 32.39
CA LEU A 442 12.50 -1.95 33.81
C LEU A 442 13.81 -2.68 34.13
N THR A 443 14.30 -3.58 33.26
CA THR A 443 15.62 -4.23 33.47
C THR A 443 16.79 -3.25 33.40
N THR A 444 16.71 -2.21 32.56
CA THR A 444 17.74 -1.15 32.53
C THR A 444 17.65 -0.20 33.73
N LEU A 445 16.45 0.00 34.30
CA LEU A 445 16.26 0.74 35.55
C LEU A 445 16.73 -0.05 36.80
N PHE A 446 16.57 -1.37 36.82
CA PHE A 446 17.03 -2.22 37.92
C PHE A 446 18.54 -2.47 37.92
N LEU A 447 19.19 -2.48 36.75
CA LEU A 447 20.66 -2.63 36.65
C LEU A 447 21.44 -1.36 37.04
N ASN A 448 20.77 -0.22 37.26
CA ASN A 448 21.41 1.07 37.55
C ASN A 448 21.27 1.57 39.00
N LYS A 449 20.82 0.73 39.95
CA LYS A 449 20.82 1.07 41.38
C LYS A 449 21.65 0.05 42.18
N LYS A 450 22.65 0.55 42.92
CA LYS A 450 23.47 -0.20 43.88
C LYS A 450 22.59 -0.93 44.91
N PRO A 451 23.00 -2.12 45.40
CA PRO A 451 22.12 -2.99 46.16
C PRO A 451 21.98 -2.53 47.62
N ILE A 452 20.74 -2.38 48.08
CA ILE A 452 20.42 -2.42 49.51
C ILE A 452 20.04 -3.86 49.83
N VAL A 453 20.78 -4.45 50.76
CA VAL A 453 20.60 -5.80 51.31
C VAL A 453 19.24 -5.90 52.01
N CYS A 454 18.44 -6.89 51.65
CA CYS A 454 17.45 -7.50 52.55
C CYS A 454 17.30 -8.99 52.22
N LEU A 455 17.83 -9.83 53.11
CA LEU A 455 17.56 -11.26 53.22
C LEU A 455 16.06 -11.49 53.41
N LEU A 456 15.50 -12.54 52.77
CA LEU A 456 14.51 -13.45 53.39
C LEU A 456 14.27 -14.70 52.50
N HIS A 457 14.96 -15.77 52.90
CA HIS A 457 14.55 -17.19 52.91
C HIS A 457 13.83 -17.82 51.70
N TRP A 458 14.63 -18.53 50.90
CA TRP A 458 14.21 -19.71 50.14
C TRP A 458 14.11 -20.92 51.08
N ARG A 459 12.96 -21.60 51.14
CA ARG A 459 12.86 -22.98 51.64
C ARG A 459 11.82 -23.77 50.84
N ASN A 460 12.27 -24.96 50.45
CA ASN A 460 11.52 -26.18 50.13
C ASN A 460 11.05 -26.40 48.69
N VAL A 461 11.96 -27.02 47.93
CA VAL A 461 11.66 -28.10 46.97
C VAL A 461 11.68 -29.42 47.73
N HIS A 462 10.57 -30.17 47.75
CA HIS A 462 10.45 -31.63 47.56
C HIS A 462 9.11 -32.18 48.12
N GLU A 463 8.58 -33.17 47.39
CA GLU A 463 7.55 -34.15 47.79
C GLU A 463 6.07 -33.72 47.85
N ILE A 464 5.33 -34.01 46.77
CA ILE A 464 4.22 -34.98 46.81
C ILE A 464 4.30 -35.86 45.56
N CYS A 465 4.50 -37.15 45.78
CA CYS A 465 4.52 -38.21 44.78
C CYS A 465 3.12 -38.72 44.38
N SER A 466 3.10 -39.35 43.21
CA SER A 466 2.47 -40.65 42.89
C SER A 466 0.94 -40.81 42.85
N SER A 467 0.46 -41.09 41.63
CA SER A 467 -0.59 -42.06 41.20
C SER A 467 -1.19 -41.53 39.89
N PHE A 468 -1.18 -42.13 38.70
CA PHE A 468 -1.06 -43.47 38.12
C PHE A 468 -0.19 -43.33 36.84
N GLY A 469 0.64 -44.24 36.34
CA GLY A 469 0.63 -45.69 36.41
C GLY A 469 0.29 -46.33 35.04
N THR A 470 1.25 -46.35 34.10
CA THR A 470 1.55 -47.37 33.05
C THR A 470 0.48 -47.70 31.97
N SER A 471 0.77 -47.97 30.68
CA SER A 471 1.83 -48.83 30.11
C SER A 471 2.04 -48.68 28.59
N SER A 472 3.30 -48.93 28.14
CA SER A 472 3.76 -49.63 26.90
C SER A 472 3.35 -49.14 25.49
N SER A 473 4.15 -49.18 24.43
CA SER A 473 5.56 -49.54 24.18
C SER A 473 5.90 -49.14 22.73
N LEU A 474 7.20 -48.96 22.47
CA LEU A 474 7.82 -48.78 21.15
C LEU A 474 7.45 -49.87 20.12
N ALA A 475 7.26 -49.44 18.87
CA ALA A 475 7.87 -50.00 17.65
C ALA A 475 7.99 -48.88 16.61
#